data_AF-A0A1B6IM38-F1
#
_entry.id   AF-A0A1B6IM38-F1
#
_cell.length_a   1.000
_cell.length_b   1.000
_cell.length_c   1.000
_cell.angle_alpha   90.00
_cell.angle_beta   90.00
_cell.angle_gamma   90.00
#
_symmetry.space_group_name_H-M   'P 1'
#
loop_
_entity.id
_entity.type
_entity.pdbx_description
1 polymer ?
#
loop_
_entity_poly.entity_id
_entity_poly.type
_entity_poly.pdbx_seq_one_letter_code
_entity_poly.pdbx_strand_id
1 'polypeptide(L)'
;KTLVDIAKSQDAEVGDGTTSVVLLAGEFLKQVKPYVEEGVHPRIVIKAIRKALQLSMEKIDSLAVKIEKSNTTEHRALLEKCAATALSSKLIHQQKDFFSKIVVDAVLSLDDLLPLNMIGIKKVQGGLS
;
A
#
# COMPACT_ATOMS: atom_id res chain seq x y z
N LYS A 1 7.71 13.73 14.78
CA LYS A 1 8.89 13.05 14.20
C LYS A 1 8.56 11.59 13.89
N THR A 2 8.10 10.80 14.87
CA THR A 2 7.74 9.37 14.71
C THR A 2 6.76 9.04 13.57
N LEU A 3 5.68 9.81 13.36
CA LEU A 3 4.74 9.56 12.25
C LEU A 3 5.37 9.75 10.86
N VAL A 4 6.33 10.69 10.74
CA VAL A 4 7.07 10.91 9.50
C VAL A 4 7.99 9.73 9.22
N ASP A 5 8.61 9.18 10.26
CA ASP A 5 9.49 8.02 10.14
C ASP A 5 8.71 6.76 9.73
N ILE A 6 7.50 6.58 10.26
CA ILE A 6 6.57 5.50 9.84
C ILE A 6 6.20 5.64 8.36
N ALA A 7 5.82 6.85 7.91
CA ALA A 7 5.48 7.09 6.51
C ALA A 7 6.67 6.81 5.57
N LYS A 8 7.87 7.25 5.95
CA LYS A 8 9.10 6.99 5.19
C LYS A 8 9.44 5.52 5.11
N SER A 9 9.23 4.78 6.20
CA SER A 9 9.44 3.32 6.21
C SER A 9 8.47 2.61 5.27
N GLN A 10 7.19 3.01 5.26
CA GLN A 10 6.18 2.44 4.37
C GLN A 10 6.49 2.74 2.90
N ASP A 11 6.96 3.95 2.61
CA ASP A 11 7.39 4.37 1.27
C ASP A 11 8.60 3.55 0.78
N ALA A 12 9.58 3.30 1.65
CA ALA A 12 10.79 2.56 1.31
C ALA A 12 10.54 1.07 1.05
N GLU A 13 9.63 0.43 1.81
CA GLU A 13 9.37 -1.01 1.70
C GLU A 13 8.35 -1.36 0.60
N VAL A 14 7.29 -0.56 0.44
CA VAL A 14 6.14 -0.88 -0.43
C VAL A 14 5.81 0.24 -1.42
N GLY A 15 6.10 1.50 -1.10
CA GLY A 15 5.84 2.65 -1.98
C GLY A 15 4.36 3.05 -2.12
N ASP A 16 3.46 2.40 -1.38
CA ASP A 16 2.03 2.73 -1.31
C ASP A 16 1.50 2.65 0.13
N GLY A 17 0.39 3.34 0.39
CA GLY A 17 -0.28 3.32 1.69
C GLY A 17 0.34 4.24 2.77
N THR A 18 1.24 5.15 2.40
CA THR A 18 1.90 6.09 3.32
C THR A 18 0.91 6.96 4.09
N THR A 19 -0.16 7.42 3.43
CA THR A 19 -1.26 8.16 4.09
C THR A 19 -2.04 7.26 5.05
N SER A 20 -2.37 6.04 4.61
CA SER A 20 -3.17 5.09 5.38
C SER A 20 -2.49 4.72 6.70
N VAL A 21 -1.18 4.46 6.69
CA VAL A 21 -0.45 4.09 7.91
C VAL A 21 -0.39 5.24 8.93
N VAL A 22 -0.25 6.49 8.46
CA VAL A 22 -0.25 7.68 9.34
C VAL A 22 -1.63 7.88 9.97
N LEU A 23 -2.70 7.76 9.19
CA LEU A 23 -4.07 7.89 9.67
C LEU A 23 -4.42 6.79 10.68
N LEU A 24 -4.06 5.53 10.40
CA LEU A 24 -4.24 4.41 11.32
C LEU A 24 -3.53 4.62 12.65
N ALA A 25 -2.26 5.06 12.61
CA ALA A 25 -1.51 5.35 13.83
C ALA A 25 -2.16 6.48 14.65
N GLY A 26 -2.63 7.54 13.99
CA GLY A 26 -3.35 8.63 14.64
C GLY A 26 -4.66 8.17 15.28
N GLU A 27 -5.45 7.37 14.57
CA GLU A 27 -6.73 6.86 15.06
C GLU A 27 -6.53 5.88 16.23
N PHE A 28 -5.52 5.00 16.18
CA PHE A 28 -5.21 4.13 17.33
C PHE A 28 -4.87 4.91 18.59
N LEU A 29 -4.05 5.97 18.48
CA LEU A 29 -3.73 6.82 19.63
C LEU A 29 -4.97 7.53 20.19
N LYS A 30 -5.85 8.00 19.30
CA LYS A 30 -7.12 8.63 19.70
C LYS A 30 -8.05 7.66 20.43
N GLN A 31 -8.16 6.42 19.95
CA GLN A 31 -8.99 5.38 20.56
C GLN A 31 -8.40 4.87 21.89
N VAL A 32 -7.09 4.88 22.04
CA VAL A 32 -6.39 4.47 23.28
C VAL A 32 -6.49 5.53 24.39
N LYS A 33 -6.55 6.81 24.02
CA LYS A 33 -6.47 7.94 24.95
C LYS A 33 -7.43 7.84 26.15
N PRO A 34 -8.73 7.55 26.00
CA PRO A 34 -9.67 7.48 27.13
C PRO A 34 -9.26 6.44 28.18
N TYR A 35 -8.78 5.27 27.75
CA TYR A 35 -8.37 4.20 28.66
C TYR A 35 -7.15 4.60 29.51
N VAL A 36 -6.22 5.35 28.92
CA VAL A 36 -5.06 5.87 29.66
C VAL A 36 -5.50 6.93 30.67
N GLU A 37 -6.45 7.78 30.30
CA GLU A 37 -7.04 8.80 31.20
C GLU A 37 -7.83 8.16 32.37
N GLU A 38 -8.45 7.00 32.16
CA GLU A 38 -9.09 6.17 33.18
C GLU A 38 -8.10 5.39 34.08
N GLY A 39 -6.79 5.52 33.83
CA GLY A 39 -5.74 4.91 34.65
C GLY A 39 -5.27 3.53 34.19
N VAL A 40 -5.67 3.06 33.00
CA VAL A 40 -5.12 1.81 32.43
C VAL A 40 -3.63 1.99 32.15
N HIS A 41 -2.82 1.14 32.77
CA HIS A 41 -1.37 1.22 32.61
C HIS A 41 -0.95 1.03 31.13
N PRO A 42 -0.12 1.90 30.53
CA PRO A 42 0.22 1.87 29.10
C PRO A 42 0.75 0.51 28.60
N ARG A 43 1.48 -0.22 29.46
CA ARG A 43 1.96 -1.58 29.17
C ARG A 43 0.84 -2.59 28.86
N ILE A 44 -0.33 -2.44 29.50
CA ILE A 44 -1.52 -3.27 29.23
C ILE A 44 -2.07 -2.96 27.84
N VAL A 45 -2.20 -1.68 27.50
CA VAL A 45 -2.63 -1.24 26.16
C VAL A 45 -1.70 -1.79 25.08
N ILE A 46 -0.38 -1.66 25.24
CA ILE A 46 0.60 -2.18 24.28
C ILE A 46 0.44 -3.70 24.11
N LYS A 47 0.24 -4.44 25.21
CA LYS A 47 0.02 -5.89 25.16
C LYS A 47 -1.26 -6.24 24.40
N ALA A 48 -2.34 -5.49 24.64
CA ALA A 48 -3.62 -5.68 23.95
C ALA A 48 -3.51 -5.41 22.44
N ILE A 49 -2.88 -4.30 22.05
CA ILE A 49 -2.66 -3.94 20.63
C ILE A 49 -1.81 -5.01 19.93
N ARG A 50 -0.74 -5.50 20.56
CA ARG A 50 0.08 -6.58 19.97
C ARG A 50 -0.71 -7.87 19.78
N LYS A 51 -1.57 -8.23 20.74
CA LYS A 51 -2.45 -9.39 20.62
C LYS A 51 -3.48 -9.20 19.51
N ALA A 52 -4.08 -8.01 19.41
CA ALA A 52 -5.01 -7.68 18.34
C ALA A 52 -4.34 -7.77 16.96
N LEU A 53 -3.13 -7.21 16.83
CA LEU A 53 -2.33 -7.31 15.61
C LEU A 53 -2.11 -8.77 15.18
N GLN A 54 -1.72 -9.64 16.11
CA GLN A 54 -1.51 -11.05 15.81
C GLN A 54 -2.80 -11.69 15.25
N LEU A 55 -3.93 -11.50 15.93
CA LEU A 55 -5.22 -12.05 15.48
C LEU A 55 -5.66 -11.47 14.14
N SER A 56 -5.40 -10.19 13.90
CA SER A 56 -5.68 -9.54 12.61
C SER A 56 -4.84 -10.14 11.49
N MET A 57 -3.54 -10.38 11.71
CA MET A 57 -2.65 -11.01 10.73
C MET A 57 -3.10 -12.44 10.42
N GLU A 58 -3.36 -13.24 11.44
CA GLU A 58 -3.88 -14.61 11.28
C GLU A 58 -5.19 -14.62 10.47
N LYS A 59 -6.07 -13.64 10.72
CA LYS A 59 -7.33 -13.51 9.98
C LYS A 59 -7.10 -13.09 8.53
N ILE A 60 -6.23 -12.13 8.28
CA ILE A 60 -5.87 -11.69 6.92
C ILE A 60 -5.30 -12.85 6.13
N ASP A 61 -4.37 -13.62 6.70
CA ASP A 61 -3.77 -14.79 6.07
C ASP A 61 -4.82 -15.87 5.74
N SER A 62 -5.78 -16.10 6.64
CA SER A 62 -6.87 -17.06 6.40
C SER A 62 -7.82 -16.65 5.28
N LEU A 63 -7.89 -15.35 4.97
CA LEU A 63 -8.75 -14.79 3.92
C LEU A 63 -7.98 -14.53 2.62
N ALA A 64 -6.66 -14.63 2.64
CA ALA A 64 -5.80 -14.34 1.50
C ALA A 64 -6.05 -15.35 0.37
N VAL A 65 -6.48 -14.84 -0.78
CA VAL A 65 -6.65 -15.65 -1.99
C VAL A 65 -5.33 -15.69 -2.73
N LYS A 66 -4.71 -16.87 -2.81
CA LYS A 66 -3.52 -17.08 -3.65
C LYS A 66 -3.94 -17.10 -5.11
N ILE A 67 -3.24 -16.31 -5.93
CA ILE A 67 -3.51 -16.22 -7.35
C ILE A 67 -2.41 -16.99 -8.07
N GLU A 68 -2.83 -18.00 -8.82
CA GLU A 68 -1.89 -18.82 -9.60
C GLU A 68 -1.36 -18.02 -10.79
N LYS A 69 -0.04 -18.08 -10.99
CA LYS A 69 0.64 -17.45 -12.12
C LYS A 69 0.43 -18.20 -13.45
N SER A 70 -0.26 -19.34 -13.42
CA SER A 70 -0.49 -20.24 -14.57
C SER A 70 -1.42 -19.62 -15.62
N ASN A 71 -2.36 -18.76 -15.20
CA ASN A 71 -3.27 -18.05 -16.11
C ASN A 71 -2.77 -16.62 -16.36
N THR A 72 -1.99 -16.44 -17.42
CA THR A 72 -1.36 -15.16 -17.79
C THR A 72 -2.39 -14.04 -18.03
N THR A 73 -3.56 -14.36 -18.56
CA THR A 73 -4.64 -13.38 -18.82
C THR A 73 -5.26 -12.87 -17.51
N GLU A 74 -5.59 -13.76 -16.58
CA GLU A 74 -6.13 -13.37 -15.27
C GLU A 74 -5.10 -12.65 -14.41
N HIS A 75 -3.86 -13.13 -14.43
CA HIS A 75 -2.75 -12.50 -13.71
C HIS A 75 -2.52 -11.06 -14.20
N ARG A 76 -2.52 -10.85 -15.52
CA ARG A 76 -2.42 -9.51 -16.10
C ARG A 76 -3.61 -8.63 -15.69
N ALA A 77 -4.84 -9.12 -15.80
CA ALA A 77 -6.03 -8.36 -15.44
C ALA A 77 -6.04 -7.95 -13.95
N LEU A 78 -5.51 -8.80 -13.07
CA LEU A 78 -5.30 -8.48 -11.67
C LEU A 78 -4.27 -7.36 -11.49
N LEU A 79 -3.10 -7.46 -12.13
CA LEU A 79 -2.06 -6.43 -12.05
C LEU A 79 -2.59 -5.07 -12.55
N GLU A 80 -3.39 -5.05 -13.61
CA GLU A 80 -4.03 -3.83 -14.12
C GLU A 80 -5.00 -3.23 -13.10
N LYS A 81 -5.79 -4.06 -12.39
CA LYS A 81 -6.66 -3.62 -11.29
C LYS A 81 -5.85 -3.06 -10.11
N CYS A 82 -4.75 -3.72 -9.72
CA CYS A 82 -3.86 -3.26 -8.65
C CYS A 82 -3.26 -1.89 -9.00
N ALA A 83 -2.69 -1.77 -10.21
CA ALA A 83 -2.15 -0.51 -10.71
C ALA A 83 -3.24 0.59 -10.75
N ALA A 84 -4.42 0.30 -11.29
CA ALA A 84 -5.53 1.26 -11.32
C ALA A 84 -5.96 1.71 -9.92
N THR A 85 -5.91 0.83 -8.92
CA THR A 85 -6.22 1.15 -7.52
C THR A 85 -5.21 2.15 -6.96
N ALA A 86 -3.91 1.87 -7.12
CA ALA A 86 -2.82 2.76 -6.67
C ALA A 86 -2.84 4.13 -7.39
N LEU A 87 -3.34 4.19 -8.62
CA LEU A 87 -3.47 5.42 -9.40
C LEU A 87 -4.75 6.21 -9.10
N SER A 88 -5.80 5.56 -8.59
CA SER A 88 -7.13 6.18 -8.39
C SER A 88 -7.12 7.31 -7.36
N SER A 89 -6.15 7.33 -6.44
CA SER A 89 -5.98 8.37 -5.42
C SER A 89 -5.06 9.53 -5.85
N LYS A 90 -4.54 9.52 -7.09
CA LYS A 90 -3.56 10.48 -7.62
C LYS A 90 -4.16 11.36 -8.72
N LEU A 91 -3.45 12.44 -9.07
CA LEU A 91 -3.88 13.44 -10.07
C LEU A 91 -4.24 12.83 -11.45
N ILE A 92 -3.68 11.66 -11.76
CA ILE A 92 -3.86 10.93 -13.01
C ILE A 92 -5.06 9.98 -13.01
N HIS A 93 -5.96 10.07 -12.01
CA HIS A 93 -7.11 9.16 -11.90
C HIS A 93 -7.97 9.11 -13.18
N GLN A 94 -8.13 10.24 -13.89
CA GLN A 94 -8.96 10.31 -15.10
C GLN A 94 -8.39 9.47 -16.25
N GLN A 95 -7.08 9.21 -16.22
CA GLN A 95 -6.37 8.42 -17.22
C GLN A 95 -5.85 7.09 -16.63
N LYS A 96 -6.40 6.66 -15.49
CA LYS A 96 -5.89 5.49 -14.76
C LYS A 96 -5.90 4.22 -15.61
N ASP A 97 -6.89 4.03 -16.48
CA ASP A 97 -7.00 2.84 -17.33
C ASP A 97 -5.95 2.81 -18.45
N PHE A 98 -5.50 3.99 -18.87
CA PHE A 98 -4.40 4.12 -19.84
C PHE A 98 -3.06 3.88 -19.15
N PHE A 99 -2.81 4.54 -18.02
CA PHE A 99 -1.56 4.40 -17.29
C PHE A 99 -1.40 3.03 -16.63
N SER A 100 -2.48 2.38 -16.18
CA SER A 100 -2.42 1.04 -15.58
C SER A 100 -1.88 0.02 -16.56
N LYS A 101 -2.33 0.06 -17.83
CA LYS A 101 -1.83 -0.83 -18.90
C LYS A 101 -0.34 -0.62 -19.15
N ILE A 102 0.09 0.64 -19.28
CA ILE A 102 1.52 0.99 -19.48
C ILE A 102 2.38 0.50 -18.32
N VAL A 103 1.92 0.69 -17.08
CA VAL A 103 2.64 0.23 -15.89
C VAL A 103 2.77 -1.30 -15.90
N VAL A 104 1.70 -2.02 -16.22
CA VAL A 104 1.73 -3.49 -16.27
C VAL A 104 2.63 -3.99 -17.41
N ASP A 105 2.60 -3.35 -18.58
CA ASP A 105 3.50 -3.68 -19.69
C ASP A 105 4.97 -3.46 -19.32
N ALA A 106 5.28 -2.33 -18.67
CA ALA A 106 6.62 -2.04 -18.20
C ALA A 106 7.10 -3.09 -17.20
N VAL A 107 6.29 -3.43 -16.19
CA VAL A 107 6.63 -4.42 -15.16
C VAL A 107 6.79 -5.82 -15.75
N LEU A 108 5.93 -6.24 -16.69
CA LEU A 108 6.04 -7.54 -17.35
C LEU A 108 7.22 -7.65 -18.32
N SER A 109 7.82 -6.52 -18.72
CA SER A 109 9.03 -6.50 -19.55
C SER A 109 10.33 -6.55 -18.76
N LEU A 110 10.27 -6.48 -17.42
CA LEU A 110 11.43 -6.64 -16.54
C LEU A 110 11.66 -8.10 -16.18
N ASP A 111 12.92 -8.45 -15.90
CA ASP A 111 13.29 -9.75 -15.34
C ASP A 111 12.77 -9.91 -13.88
N ASP A 112 12.83 -11.13 -13.35
CA ASP A 112 12.25 -11.53 -12.04
C ASP A 112 12.65 -10.65 -10.83
N LEU A 113 13.77 -9.93 -10.94
CA LEU A 113 14.27 -9.03 -9.89
C LEU A 113 13.53 -7.68 -9.85
N LEU A 114 12.70 -7.38 -10.86
CA LEU A 114 11.89 -6.16 -11.01
C LEU A 114 12.62 -4.87 -10.57
N PRO A 115 13.82 -4.58 -11.10
CA PRO A 115 14.62 -3.46 -10.65
C PRO A 115 13.97 -2.12 -11.03
N LEU A 116 13.50 -1.37 -10.01
CA LEU A 116 12.78 -0.10 -10.19
C LEU A 116 13.56 0.95 -11.00
N ASN A 117 14.90 0.94 -10.93
CA ASN A 117 15.75 1.87 -11.67
C ASN A 117 15.77 1.62 -13.19
N MET A 118 15.18 0.53 -13.68
CA MET A 118 15.00 0.26 -15.12
C MET A 118 13.69 0.87 -15.68
N ILE A 119 12.79 1.36 -14.83
CA ILE A 119 11.59 2.09 -15.25
C ILE A 119 11.80 3.59 -15.02
N GLY A 120 12.06 4.33 -16.11
CA GLY A 120 12.24 5.78 -16.07
C GLY A 120 10.99 6.54 -16.53
N ILE A 121 10.56 7.54 -15.76
CA ILE A 121 9.51 8.47 -16.18
C ILE A 121 10.15 9.72 -16.77
N LYS A 122 10.03 9.92 -18.08
CA LYS A 122 10.48 11.15 -18.77
C LYS A 122 9.30 12.08 -19.00
N LYS A 123 9.27 13.20 -18.30
CA LYS A 123 8.28 14.26 -18.54
C LYS A 123 8.74 15.14 -19.70
N VAL A 124 7.93 15.21 -20.76
CA VAL A 124 8.13 16.14 -21.88
C VAL A 124 6.99 17.15 -21.84
N GLN A 125 7.31 18.45 -21.85
CA GLN A 125 6.32 19.52 -21.83
C GLN A 125 5.88 19.82 -23.28
N GLY A 126 4.59 19.67 -23.56
CA GLY A 126 4.00 19.86 -24.90
C GLY A 126 3.30 18.58 -25.38
N GLY A 127 1.97 18.60 -25.41
CA GLY A 127 1.15 17.44 -25.74
C GLY A 127 -0.31 17.62 -25.33
N LEU A 128 -1.02 18.46 -26.09
CA LEU A 128 -2.46 18.46 -26.35
C LEU A 128 -2.68 19.64 -27.32
N SER A 129 -2.40 19.36 -28.58
CA SER A 129 -2.91 20.07 -29.75
C SER A 129 -3.53 19.03 -30.65
#